data_AF-A0A4S4K320-F1
#
_entry.id   AF-A0A4S4K320-F1
#
_cell.length_a   1.000
_cell.length_b   1.000
_cell.length_c   1.000
_cell.angle_alpha   90.00
_cell.angle_beta   90.00
_cell.angle_gamma   90.00
#
_symmetry.space_group_name_H-M   'P 1'
#
loop_
_entity.id
_entity.type
_entity.pdbx_description
1 polymer ?
#
loop_
_entity_poly.entity_id
_entity_poly.type
_entity_poly.pdbx_seq_one_letter_code
_entity_poly.pdbx_strand_id
1 'polypeptide(L)'
;EEERQQIGFWRKCLDDWQEYRSQGGKKTELDELFVQEWNETNEDHPLTTSTLRRKFKNWQEQGDEALVDKRGGWNRGLTEIPDVAWAIFEQYYLDEARPSISYCRKLVETWAELDEPELLPLPTYETFQRKAKKIPYAVLRFFRYGAKDADDKALPYIRRIYSSLQSNEIWVADNHTFDVMVRRPNGAIYRPYVTMYQDVRARKMVGWFVTDTPNSDANLFALRKGILRFGVPKEVYVDNGREFLVSDIGGRGRRKKKKEDEEVKPPPIFERLGIKMMNAKVRNGRAKIIERAFKQFKEEFSRLTKTFTGGHILERPERLKDVIKNEENVIEEADFIESFDSYVEGWYNQQSHKGDGMNGRTPNEVYAENLVEKRTATEEDLDLMMLRSSGALTVSRVGVTLTMYGQKLEYYHHDLVAKYQRQKVYIRYNPDDMGTVRVYDSQDRYILTAENRVALEYGASKEELRKAASEIKKQKKQIKAYKDSAAEIYTAPEAMDIMLRKARINAENVQDPTAKVINPIRANEKHVEALPKASGDDHHNSPVSISRIANNLKKFKQGGN
;
A
#
# COMPACT_ATOMS: atom_id res chain seq x y z
N GLU A 1 45.28 49.04 4.84
CA GLU A 1 45.10 49.57 6.21
C GLU A 1 46.02 48.96 7.26
N GLU A 2 45.88 47.67 7.62
CA GLU A 2 46.61 47.06 8.74
C GLU A 2 48.14 47.17 8.63
N GLU A 3 48.71 46.92 7.44
CA GLU A 3 50.15 47.02 7.21
C GLU A 3 50.68 48.46 7.42
N ARG A 4 49.88 49.49 7.08
CA ARG A 4 50.25 50.91 7.30
C ARG A 4 50.18 51.29 8.79
N GLN A 5 49.21 50.76 9.53
CA GLN A 5 49.09 50.97 10.97
C GLN A 5 50.25 50.33 11.73
N GLN A 6 50.66 49.12 11.32
CA GLN A 6 51.84 48.45 11.90
C GLN A 6 53.12 49.25 11.64
N ILE A 7 53.33 49.77 10.43
CA ILE A 7 54.48 50.62 10.11
C ILE A 7 54.46 51.89 10.99
N GLY A 8 53.31 52.55 11.11
CA GLY A 8 53.16 53.76 11.94
C GLY A 8 53.46 53.50 13.42
N PHE A 9 52.95 52.40 13.97
CA PHE A 9 53.22 51.98 15.35
C PHE A 9 54.71 51.73 15.59
N TRP A 10 55.34 50.92 14.73
CA TRP A 10 56.76 50.58 14.91
C TRP A 10 57.70 51.76 14.66
N ARG A 11 57.38 52.67 13.72
CA ARG A 11 58.16 53.90 13.53
C ARG A 11 58.14 54.75 14.77
N LYS A 12 56.95 55.04 15.31
CA LYS A 12 56.79 55.83 16.54
C LYS A 12 57.57 55.19 17.71
N CYS A 13 57.40 53.89 17.91
CA CYS A 13 58.11 53.15 18.96
C CYS A 13 59.64 53.22 18.82
N LEU A 14 60.16 53.12 17.59
CA LEU A 14 61.60 53.19 17.33
C LEU A 14 62.15 54.62 17.47
N ASP A 15 61.39 55.63 17.06
CA ASP A 15 61.74 57.05 17.20
C ASP A 15 61.78 57.44 18.68
N ASP A 16 60.73 57.08 19.44
CA ASP A 16 60.65 57.29 20.90
C ASP A 16 61.83 56.61 21.61
N TRP A 17 62.21 55.39 21.19
CA TRP A 17 63.38 54.69 21.73
C TRP A 17 64.71 55.39 21.39
N GLN A 18 64.87 55.93 20.18
CA GLN A 18 66.09 56.67 19.82
C GLN A 18 66.20 58.00 20.57
N GLU A 19 65.09 58.71 20.76
CA GLU A 19 65.03 59.93 21.55
C GLU A 19 65.39 59.65 23.01
N TYR A 20 64.83 58.60 23.61
CA TYR A 20 65.18 58.14 24.95
C TYR A 20 66.67 57.80 25.09
N ARG A 21 67.26 57.18 24.06
CA ARG A 21 68.68 56.82 24.01
C ARG A 21 69.62 58.01 23.83
N SER A 22 69.09 59.17 23.44
CA SER A 22 69.87 60.41 23.21
C SER A 22 70.11 61.23 24.49
N GLN A 23 69.44 60.90 25.60
CA GLN A 23 69.45 61.65 26.87
C GLN A 23 70.77 61.58 27.67
N GLY A 24 71.80 60.91 27.14
CA GLY A 24 73.13 60.83 27.74
C GLY A 24 73.23 59.79 28.86
N GLY A 25 74.05 58.75 28.64
CA GLY A 25 74.21 57.65 29.58
C GLY A 25 74.73 56.38 28.90
N LYS A 26 74.82 55.27 29.65
CA LYS A 26 75.23 53.99 29.09
C LYS A 26 74.07 53.39 28.29
N LYS A 27 74.25 53.28 26.97
CA LYS A 27 73.23 52.83 26.02
C LYS A 27 72.55 51.50 26.37
N THR A 28 73.24 50.59 27.07
CA THR A 28 72.66 49.31 27.49
C THR A 28 71.66 49.46 28.62
N GLU A 29 71.92 50.36 29.57
CA GLU A 29 71.04 50.61 30.72
C GLU A 29 69.81 51.41 30.28
N LEU A 30 69.99 52.36 29.35
CA LEU A 30 68.87 53.11 28.74
C LEU A 30 67.93 52.22 27.91
N ASP A 31 68.47 51.23 27.17
CA ASP A 31 67.65 50.26 26.43
C ASP A 31 66.79 49.41 27.38
N GLU A 32 67.32 49.03 28.55
CA GLU A 32 66.60 48.23 29.55
C GLU A 32 65.53 49.06 30.28
N LEU A 33 65.86 50.28 30.66
CA LEU A 33 64.92 51.23 31.27
C LEU A 33 63.74 51.56 30.35
N PHE A 34 64.00 51.84 29.06
CA PHE A 34 62.95 52.10 28.08
C PHE A 34 62.00 50.91 27.93
N VAL A 35 62.55 49.69 27.90
CA VAL A 35 61.72 48.48 27.80
C VAL A 35 60.87 48.26 29.06
N GLN A 36 61.39 48.57 30.24
CA GLN A 36 60.61 48.51 31.49
C GLN A 36 59.46 49.51 31.46
N GLU A 37 59.74 50.78 31.19
CA GLU A 37 58.73 51.86 31.14
C GLU A 37 57.68 51.63 30.04
N TRP A 38 58.12 51.13 28.88
CA TRP A 38 57.23 50.76 27.78
C TRP A 38 56.28 49.62 28.17
N ASN A 39 56.79 48.58 28.83
CA ASN A 39 56.01 47.40 29.18
C ASN A 39 55.03 47.67 30.34
N GLU A 40 55.33 48.64 31.21
CA GLU A 40 54.40 49.12 32.24
C GLU A 40 53.22 49.90 31.64
N THR A 41 53.48 50.64 30.55
CA THR A 41 52.46 51.49 29.91
C THR A 41 51.67 50.75 28.82
N ASN A 42 52.26 49.74 28.18
CA ASN A 42 51.71 49.05 27.02
C ASN A 42 51.64 47.52 27.26
N GLU A 43 50.74 47.11 28.15
CA GLU A 43 50.53 45.69 28.52
C GLU A 43 50.18 44.79 27.31
N ASP A 44 49.48 45.32 26.31
CA ASP A 44 49.05 44.58 25.12
C ASP A 44 50.21 44.26 24.15
N HIS A 45 51.33 44.98 24.24
CA HIS A 45 52.47 44.89 23.31
C HIS A 45 53.82 44.93 24.04
N PRO A 46 54.17 43.87 24.80
CA PRO A 46 55.43 43.82 25.52
C PRO A 46 56.62 43.73 24.57
N LEU A 47 57.64 44.53 24.85
CA LEU A 47 58.89 44.60 24.10
C LEU A 47 60.04 43.95 24.87
N THR A 48 61.05 43.58 24.10
CA THR A 48 62.35 43.15 24.61
C THR A 48 63.44 43.94 23.90
N THR A 49 64.57 44.15 24.57
CA THR A 49 65.73 44.86 24.02
C THR A 49 66.22 44.22 22.70
N SER A 50 66.16 42.90 22.60
CA SER A 50 66.47 42.13 21.38
C SER A 50 65.51 42.44 20.24
N THR A 51 64.21 42.59 20.52
CA THR A 51 63.19 42.89 19.50
C THR A 51 63.34 44.31 18.96
N LEU A 52 63.56 45.30 19.83
CA LEU A 52 63.83 46.69 19.43
C LEU A 52 65.09 46.78 18.56
N ARG A 53 66.21 46.22 19.01
CA ARG A 53 67.47 46.22 18.26
C ARG A 53 67.35 45.52 16.91
N ARG A 54 66.66 44.36 16.86
CA ARG A 54 66.43 43.63 15.62
C ARG A 54 65.55 44.41 14.64
N LYS A 55 64.43 44.99 15.11
CA LYS A 55 63.52 45.78 14.27
C LYS A 55 64.19 47.05 13.76
N PHE A 56 64.96 47.73 14.60
CA PHE A 56 65.73 48.92 14.22
C PHE A 56 66.79 48.60 13.17
N LYS A 57 67.57 47.52 13.36
CA LYS A 57 68.55 47.08 12.37
C LYS A 57 67.89 46.76 11.03
N ASN A 58 66.80 45.99 11.04
CA ASN A 58 66.09 45.64 9.81
C ASN A 58 65.50 46.87 9.12
N TRP A 59 65.01 47.85 9.88
CA TRP A 59 64.51 49.12 9.34
C TRP A 59 65.62 49.96 8.70
N GLN A 60 66.81 50.02 9.30
CA GLN A 60 67.96 50.71 8.72
C GLN A 60 68.44 50.06 7.41
N GLU A 61 68.36 48.73 7.30
CA GLU A 61 68.84 47.98 6.13
C GLU A 61 67.81 47.92 4.99
N GLN A 62 66.52 47.87 5.28
CA GLN A 62 65.45 47.54 4.31
C GLN A 62 64.29 48.55 4.27
N GLY A 63 64.36 49.63 5.06
CA GLY A 63 63.32 50.65 5.14
C GLY A 63 62.02 50.16 5.78
N ASP A 64 60.92 50.85 5.51
CA ASP A 64 59.62 50.63 6.18
C ASP A 64 59.02 49.25 5.95
N GLU A 65 59.36 48.58 4.84
CA GLU A 65 58.87 47.25 4.54
C GLU A 65 59.32 46.18 5.55
N ALA A 66 60.43 46.41 6.26
CA ALA A 66 60.92 45.50 7.29
C ALA A 66 60.19 45.63 8.64
N LEU A 67 59.40 46.69 8.81
CA LEU A 67 58.60 46.91 10.02
C LEU A 67 57.31 46.09 10.02
N VAL A 68 56.79 45.73 8.84
CA VAL A 68 55.61 44.86 8.67
C VAL A 68 55.94 43.42 9.07
N ASP A 69 55.03 42.76 9.79
CA ASP A 69 55.17 41.32 10.05
C ASP A 69 54.79 40.51 8.80
N LYS A 70 55.79 39.96 8.10
CA LYS A 70 55.60 39.12 6.91
C LYS A 70 55.37 37.63 7.25
N ARG A 71 55.22 37.25 8.52
CA ARG A 71 54.92 35.85 8.93
C ARG A 71 53.57 35.41 8.35
N GLY A 72 53.58 34.33 7.57
CA GLY A 72 52.38 33.74 6.94
C GLY A 72 52.07 34.20 5.51
N GLY A 73 52.86 35.11 4.92
CA GLY A 73 52.65 35.61 3.56
C GLY A 73 53.04 34.67 2.42
N TRP A 74 53.76 33.58 2.70
CA TRP A 74 54.32 32.66 1.69
C TRP A 74 53.26 31.90 0.88
N ASN A 75 52.00 31.87 1.34
CA ASN A 75 50.91 31.13 0.72
C ASN A 75 49.84 32.02 0.02
N ARG A 76 50.08 33.34 -0.11
CA ARG A 76 49.18 34.23 -0.88
C ARG A 76 49.28 33.87 -2.37
N GLY A 77 48.25 33.21 -2.90
CA GLY A 77 48.13 32.81 -4.33
C GLY A 77 48.13 31.29 -4.60
N LEU A 78 48.74 30.48 -3.73
CA LEU A 78 48.81 29.01 -3.89
C LEU A 78 47.59 28.25 -3.30
N THR A 79 46.58 28.99 -2.87
CA THR A 79 45.43 28.49 -2.10
C THR A 79 44.12 28.50 -2.89
N GLU A 80 44.17 28.86 -4.17
CA GLU A 80 43.01 28.94 -5.06
C GLU A 80 43.04 27.80 -6.06
N ILE A 81 41.93 27.06 -6.15
CA ILE A 81 41.78 25.91 -7.04
C ILE A 81 41.25 26.44 -8.37
N PRO A 82 41.92 26.21 -9.51
CA PRO A 82 41.39 26.57 -10.82
C PRO A 82 39.97 26.04 -11.00
N ASP A 83 39.08 26.85 -11.59
CA ASP A 83 37.66 26.51 -11.67
C ASP A 83 37.39 25.24 -12.46
N VAL A 84 38.16 25.00 -13.53
CA VAL A 84 38.08 23.76 -14.33
C VAL A 84 38.45 22.54 -13.47
N ALA A 85 39.57 22.62 -12.75
CA ALA A 85 40.01 21.56 -11.84
C ALA A 85 39.02 21.32 -10.70
N TRP A 86 38.38 22.38 -10.19
CA TRP A 86 37.32 22.26 -9.19
C TRP A 86 36.06 21.62 -9.75
N ALA A 87 35.64 21.96 -10.98
CA ALA A 87 34.46 21.37 -11.61
C ALA A 87 34.63 19.86 -11.83
N ILE A 88 35.80 19.42 -12.29
CA ILE A 88 36.13 17.99 -12.44
C ILE A 88 36.18 17.31 -11.07
N PHE A 89 36.81 17.93 -10.08
CA PHE A 89 36.81 17.42 -8.70
C PHE A 89 35.39 17.24 -8.17
N GLU A 90 34.51 18.22 -8.37
CA GLU A 90 33.13 18.20 -7.89
C GLU A 90 32.33 17.07 -8.55
N GLN A 91 32.54 16.79 -9.83
CA GLN A 91 31.92 15.65 -10.52
C GLN A 91 32.36 14.30 -9.92
N TYR A 92 33.66 14.11 -9.65
CA TYR A 92 34.14 12.88 -9.02
C TYR A 92 33.71 12.78 -7.56
N TYR A 93 33.68 13.91 -6.85
CA TYR A 93 33.37 13.95 -5.43
C TYR A 93 31.87 13.81 -5.17
N LEU A 94 30.99 14.33 -6.02
CA LEU A 94 29.53 14.23 -5.89
C LEU A 94 29.00 12.93 -6.52
N ASP A 95 29.54 11.81 -6.05
CA ASP A 95 29.18 10.46 -6.50
C ASP A 95 28.75 9.57 -5.32
N GLU A 96 27.77 8.69 -5.56
CA GLU A 96 27.20 7.78 -4.55
C GLU A 96 28.19 6.69 -4.07
N ALA A 97 29.22 6.37 -4.86
CA ALA A 97 30.33 5.51 -4.44
C ALA A 97 31.18 6.14 -3.33
N ARG A 98 30.99 7.45 -3.06
CA ARG A 98 31.62 8.20 -1.98
C ARG A 98 33.16 8.13 -2.00
N PRO A 99 33.82 8.43 -3.14
CA PRO A 99 35.28 8.48 -3.18
C PRO A 99 35.82 9.51 -2.16
N SER A 100 37.02 9.24 -1.65
CA SER A 100 37.69 10.13 -0.69
C SER A 100 38.19 11.39 -1.38
N ILE A 101 38.35 12.48 -0.63
CA ILE A 101 38.89 13.75 -1.16
C ILE A 101 40.30 13.54 -1.74
N SER A 102 41.11 12.71 -1.08
CA SER A 102 42.46 12.36 -1.55
C SER A 102 42.43 11.65 -2.90
N TYR A 103 41.52 10.69 -3.07
CA TYR A 103 41.37 9.99 -4.33
C TYR A 103 40.84 10.90 -5.45
N CYS A 104 39.84 11.73 -5.16
CA CYS A 104 39.31 12.69 -6.13
C CYS A 104 40.39 13.69 -6.58
N ARG A 105 41.20 14.21 -5.65
CA ARG A 105 42.34 15.08 -5.97
C ARG A 105 43.34 14.36 -6.88
N LYS A 106 43.68 13.10 -6.58
CA LYS A 106 44.56 12.29 -7.44
C LYS A 106 43.99 12.12 -8.85
N LEU A 107 42.68 11.87 -8.98
CA LEU A 107 42.04 11.76 -10.29
C LEU A 107 42.11 13.07 -11.09
N VAL A 108 41.92 14.21 -10.43
CA VAL A 108 42.03 15.54 -11.07
C VAL A 108 43.48 15.83 -11.47
N GLU A 109 44.45 15.42 -10.65
CA GLU A 109 45.87 15.52 -10.96
C GLU A 109 46.25 14.66 -12.17
N THR A 110 45.83 13.39 -12.21
CA THR A 110 46.04 12.51 -13.37
C THR A 110 45.34 13.02 -14.63
N TRP A 111 44.13 13.59 -14.50
CA TRP A 111 43.45 14.23 -15.62
C TRP A 111 44.23 15.45 -16.13
N ALA A 112 44.69 16.32 -15.24
CA ALA A 112 45.52 17.47 -15.60
C ALA A 112 46.85 17.05 -16.24
N GLU A 113 47.49 15.97 -15.77
CA GLU A 113 48.71 15.43 -16.40
C GLU A 113 48.50 14.97 -17.85
N LEU A 114 47.32 14.43 -18.17
CA LEU A 114 47.01 13.88 -19.49
C LEU A 114 46.49 14.94 -20.47
N ASP A 115 45.56 15.78 -20.01
CA ASP A 115 44.76 16.63 -20.89
C ASP A 115 45.06 18.13 -20.71
N GLU A 116 45.44 18.58 -19.51
CA GLU A 116 45.62 20.01 -19.18
C GLU A 116 46.86 20.27 -18.29
N PRO A 117 48.10 20.02 -18.78
CA PRO A 117 49.30 20.08 -17.93
C PRO A 117 49.58 21.48 -17.35
N GLU A 118 49.04 22.53 -17.99
CA GLU A 118 49.16 23.92 -17.55
C GLU A 118 48.48 24.21 -16.20
N LEU A 119 47.54 23.34 -15.78
CA LEU A 119 46.86 23.46 -14.49
C LEU A 119 47.71 22.96 -13.31
N LEU A 120 48.87 22.36 -13.58
CA LEU A 120 49.77 21.82 -12.55
C LEU A 120 50.78 22.89 -12.08
N PRO A 121 51.16 22.88 -10.79
CA PRO A 121 50.73 21.96 -9.75
C PRO A 121 49.37 22.34 -9.14
N LEU A 122 48.53 21.33 -8.85
CA LEU A 122 47.27 21.55 -8.14
C LEU A 122 47.48 21.89 -6.66
N PRO A 123 46.58 22.67 -6.03
CA PRO A 123 46.66 23.00 -4.61
C PRO A 123 46.64 21.78 -3.67
N THR A 124 46.98 22.03 -2.40
CA THR A 124 47.09 20.99 -1.38
C THR A 124 45.75 20.32 -1.05
N TYR A 125 45.81 19.14 -0.42
CA TYR A 125 44.64 18.43 0.08
C TYR A 125 43.75 19.31 0.98
N GLU A 126 44.35 20.10 1.87
CA GLU A 126 43.63 20.98 2.81
C GLU A 126 42.80 22.03 2.07
N THR A 127 43.29 22.49 0.91
CA THR A 127 42.60 23.46 0.07
C THR A 127 41.35 22.84 -0.55
N PHE A 128 41.45 21.63 -1.11
CA PHE A 128 40.31 20.86 -1.61
C PHE A 128 39.34 20.51 -0.50
N GLN A 129 39.82 20.09 0.67
CA GLN A 129 38.98 19.79 1.83
C GLN A 129 38.19 21.00 2.30
N ARG A 130 38.83 22.18 2.36
CA ARG A 130 38.17 23.43 2.75
C ARG A 130 37.11 23.85 1.73
N LYS A 131 37.37 23.75 0.42
CA LYS A 131 36.37 24.08 -0.62
C LYS A 131 35.23 23.05 -0.63
N ALA A 132 35.52 21.75 -0.44
CA ALA A 132 34.51 20.69 -0.33
C ALA A 132 33.57 20.87 0.88
N LYS A 133 34.09 21.37 2.02
CA LYS A 133 33.26 21.73 3.18
C LYS A 133 32.26 22.86 2.91
N LYS A 134 32.48 23.68 1.89
CA LYS A 134 31.55 24.75 1.49
C LYS A 134 30.41 24.26 0.61
N ILE A 135 30.47 23.02 0.10
CA ILE A 135 29.37 22.43 -0.66
C ILE A 135 28.11 22.41 0.22
N PRO A 136 26.96 22.92 -0.26
CA PRO A 136 25.74 22.93 0.52
C PRO A 136 25.37 21.54 1.03
N TYR A 137 24.98 21.44 2.32
CA TYR A 137 24.69 20.17 2.97
C TYR A 137 23.68 19.32 2.18
N ALA A 138 22.62 19.95 1.66
CA ALA A 138 21.60 19.26 0.85
C ALA A 138 22.15 18.65 -0.44
N VAL A 139 23.01 19.38 -1.16
CA VAL A 139 23.67 18.92 -2.39
C VAL A 139 24.55 17.71 -2.07
N LEU A 140 25.35 17.81 -1.01
CA LEU A 140 26.22 16.72 -0.57
C LEU A 140 25.42 15.46 -0.18
N ARG A 141 24.31 15.61 0.56
CA ARG A 141 23.44 14.46 0.89
C ARG A 141 22.82 13.85 -0.36
N PHE A 142 22.33 14.67 -1.28
CA PHE A 142 21.65 14.21 -2.49
C PHE A 142 22.56 13.39 -3.39
N PHE A 143 23.74 13.93 -3.74
CA PHE A 143 24.62 13.29 -4.70
C PHE A 143 25.50 12.17 -4.11
N ARG A 144 25.90 12.26 -2.83
CA ARG A 144 26.76 11.23 -2.21
C ARG A 144 26.00 10.16 -1.43
N TYR A 145 24.75 10.40 -1.04
CA TYR A 145 23.95 9.48 -0.22
C TYR A 145 22.57 9.18 -0.83
N GLY A 146 22.26 9.75 -1.99
CA GLY A 146 21.02 9.54 -2.72
C GLY A 146 19.88 10.47 -2.29
N ALA A 147 18.87 10.57 -3.16
CA ALA A 147 17.74 11.47 -3.00
C ALA A 147 16.94 11.25 -1.69
N LYS A 148 16.78 9.99 -1.26
CA LYS A 148 16.02 9.66 -0.03
C LYS A 148 16.70 10.24 1.21
N ASP A 149 18.01 10.12 1.30
CA ASP A 149 18.75 10.59 2.46
C ASP A 149 18.77 12.14 2.53
N ALA A 150 18.81 12.81 1.37
CA ALA A 150 18.62 14.25 1.29
C ALA A 150 17.21 14.68 1.74
N ASP A 151 16.16 14.02 1.26
CA ASP A 151 14.77 14.26 1.66
C ASP A 151 14.61 14.11 3.20
N ASP A 152 15.31 13.16 3.82
CA ASP A 152 15.19 12.87 5.25
C ASP A 152 16.03 13.78 6.15
N LYS A 153 17.23 14.20 5.72
CA LYS A 153 18.20 14.90 6.59
C LYS A 153 18.40 16.38 6.26
N ALA A 154 18.16 16.78 5.02
CA ALA A 154 18.57 18.11 4.53
C ALA A 154 17.40 18.96 4.03
N LEU A 155 16.39 18.35 3.42
CA LEU A 155 15.26 19.10 2.87
C LEU A 155 14.24 19.49 3.97
N PRO A 156 13.54 20.63 3.80
CA PRO A 156 12.49 21.04 4.72
C PRO A 156 11.34 20.01 4.70
N TYR A 157 10.89 19.61 5.89
CA TYR A 157 9.75 18.69 6.03
C TYR A 157 8.45 19.46 6.28
N ILE A 158 7.36 18.95 5.74
CA ILE A 158 6.02 19.49 6.00
C ILE A 158 5.64 19.13 7.44
N ARG A 159 5.50 20.14 8.30
CA ARG A 159 4.94 19.99 9.65
C ARG A 159 3.45 19.71 9.54
N ARG A 160 3.00 18.61 10.12
CA ARG A 160 1.57 18.30 10.30
C ARG A 160 1.23 18.53 11.75
N ILE A 161 0.16 19.29 11.97
CA ILE A 161 -0.40 19.53 13.29
C ILE A 161 -1.32 18.35 13.60
N TYR A 162 -1.00 17.60 14.64
CA TYR A 162 -1.79 16.43 15.06
C TYR A 162 -2.84 16.77 16.12
N SER A 163 -2.72 17.94 16.76
CA SER A 163 -3.61 18.37 17.85
C SER A 163 -5.06 18.61 17.42
N SER A 164 -5.32 18.83 16.12
CA SER A 164 -6.68 19.02 15.61
C SER A 164 -7.44 17.71 15.40
N LEU A 165 -6.77 16.55 15.51
CA LEU A 165 -7.39 15.25 15.34
C LEU A 165 -8.05 14.77 16.64
N GLN A 166 -9.09 13.97 16.52
CA GLN A 166 -9.65 13.21 17.63
C GLN A 166 -9.03 11.81 17.69
N SER A 167 -9.05 11.19 18.86
CA SER A 167 -8.70 9.77 18.97
C SER A 167 -9.75 8.91 18.24
N ASN A 168 -9.29 7.85 17.60
CA ASN A 168 -10.04 7.03 16.63
C ASN A 168 -10.44 7.73 15.33
N GLU A 169 -10.00 8.96 15.08
CA GLU A 169 -10.22 9.57 13.78
C GLU A 169 -9.39 8.88 12.70
N ILE A 170 -8.10 8.67 12.97
CA ILE A 170 -7.17 8.04 12.02
C ILE A 170 -6.30 7.03 12.76
N TRP A 171 -6.36 5.78 12.34
CA TRP A 171 -5.35 4.78 12.70
C TRP A 171 -4.36 4.61 11.56
N VAL A 172 -3.06 4.57 11.87
CA VAL A 172 -2.01 4.19 10.93
C VAL A 172 -1.65 2.73 11.15
N ALA A 173 -1.51 1.95 10.07
CA ALA A 173 -1.10 0.56 10.15
C ALA A 173 0.15 0.30 9.31
N ASP A 174 1.03 -0.52 9.86
CA ASP A 174 2.27 -0.95 9.21
C ASP A 174 2.76 -2.29 9.79
N ASN A 175 3.67 -2.93 9.08
CA ASN A 175 4.27 -4.22 9.46
C ASN A 175 5.72 -4.02 9.90
N HIS A 176 6.14 -4.76 10.93
CA HIS A 176 7.51 -4.75 11.42
C HIS A 176 8.04 -6.16 11.63
N THR A 177 9.27 -6.42 11.21
CA THR A 177 9.99 -7.65 11.55
C THR A 177 10.77 -7.44 12.82
N PHE A 178 10.54 -8.27 13.84
CA PHE A 178 11.35 -8.22 15.04
C PHE A 178 12.80 -8.63 14.74
N ASP A 179 13.74 -7.96 15.40
CA ASP A 179 15.15 -8.29 15.35
C ASP A 179 15.51 -9.38 16.38
N VAL A 180 14.65 -10.40 16.56
CA VAL A 180 14.78 -11.45 17.59
C VAL A 180 14.49 -12.81 16.97
N MET A 181 15.17 -13.86 17.46
CA MET A 181 14.81 -15.25 17.14
C MET A 181 13.91 -15.85 18.23
N VAL A 182 12.83 -16.49 17.80
CA VAL A 182 11.79 -17.11 18.65
C VAL A 182 11.55 -18.54 18.20
N ARG A 183 11.25 -19.43 19.15
CA ARG A 183 10.94 -20.84 18.88
C ARG A 183 9.43 -21.04 18.70
N ARG A 184 9.05 -21.79 17.66
CA ARG A 184 7.67 -22.23 17.43
C ARG A 184 7.34 -23.50 18.20
N PRO A 185 6.04 -23.81 18.38
CA PRO A 185 5.59 -25.10 18.93
C PRO A 185 6.15 -26.34 18.21
N ASN A 186 6.46 -26.23 16.91
CA ASN A 186 7.05 -27.33 16.13
C ASN A 186 8.60 -27.42 16.23
N GLY A 187 9.22 -26.61 17.11
CA GLY A 187 10.67 -26.54 17.31
C GLY A 187 11.42 -25.63 16.33
N ALA A 188 10.78 -25.13 15.27
CA ALA A 188 11.44 -24.27 14.30
C ALA A 188 11.74 -22.88 14.90
N ILE A 189 12.94 -22.36 14.63
CA ILE A 189 13.34 -21.02 15.04
C ILE A 189 13.13 -20.05 13.88
N TYR A 190 12.47 -18.92 14.15
CA TYR A 190 12.18 -17.92 13.14
C TYR A 190 12.21 -16.50 13.71
N ARG A 191 12.15 -15.51 12.82
CA ARG A 191 11.98 -14.10 13.17
C ARG A 191 10.51 -13.72 13.04
N PRO A 192 9.83 -13.35 14.14
CA PRO A 192 8.44 -12.94 14.07
C PRO A 192 8.26 -11.58 13.39
N TYR A 193 7.10 -11.42 12.79
CA TYR A 193 6.58 -10.17 12.27
C TYR A 193 5.41 -9.72 13.13
N VAL A 194 5.17 -8.42 13.18
CA VAL A 194 3.98 -7.85 13.82
C VAL A 194 3.30 -6.90 12.85
N THR A 195 1.99 -7.05 12.70
CA THR A 195 1.14 -6.03 12.09
C THR A 195 0.56 -5.18 13.22
N MET A 196 0.72 -3.86 13.15
CA MET A 196 0.31 -2.96 14.22
C MET A 196 -0.54 -1.81 13.70
N TYR A 197 -1.50 -1.40 14.53
CA TYR A 197 -2.33 -0.22 14.38
C TYR A 197 -2.00 0.77 15.51
N GLN A 198 -1.73 2.01 15.12
CA GLN A 198 -1.47 3.12 16.03
C GLN A 198 -2.48 4.24 15.82
N ASP A 199 -3.06 4.75 16.90
CA ASP A 199 -3.86 5.98 16.86
C ASP A 199 -2.96 7.19 16.57
N VAL A 200 -3.27 7.95 15.52
CA VAL A 200 -2.42 9.06 15.09
C VAL A 200 -2.41 10.21 16.09
N ARG A 201 -3.55 10.50 16.74
CA ARG A 201 -3.69 11.63 17.68
C ARG A 201 -2.93 11.40 18.99
N ALA A 202 -3.02 10.20 19.54
CA ALA A 202 -2.49 9.85 20.85
C ALA A 202 -1.17 9.05 20.80
N ARG A 203 -0.72 8.61 19.61
CA ARG A 203 0.43 7.69 19.43
C ARG A 203 0.25 6.35 20.15
N LYS A 204 -0.97 6.05 20.60
CA LYS A 204 -1.30 4.83 21.30
C LYS A 204 -1.31 3.65 20.34
N MET A 205 -0.63 2.57 20.69
CA MET A 205 -0.82 1.29 20.00
C MET A 205 -2.17 0.71 20.42
N VAL A 206 -3.06 0.52 19.44
CA VAL A 206 -4.46 0.14 19.68
C VAL A 206 -4.75 -1.31 19.31
N GLY A 207 -4.03 -1.88 18.34
CA GLY A 207 -4.22 -3.28 17.96
C GLY A 207 -2.97 -3.82 17.28
N TRP A 208 -2.63 -5.07 17.56
CA TRP A 208 -1.48 -5.73 16.95
C TRP A 208 -1.66 -7.24 16.91
N PHE A 209 -0.96 -7.88 15.99
CA PHE A 209 -0.94 -9.32 15.82
C PHE A 209 0.44 -9.79 15.37
N VAL A 210 0.99 -10.78 16.08
CA VAL A 210 2.29 -11.38 15.77
C VAL A 210 2.07 -12.58 14.86
N THR A 211 2.86 -12.67 13.80
CA THR A 211 2.77 -13.71 12.78
C THR A 211 4.15 -14.06 12.25
N ASP A 212 4.25 -15.14 11.50
CA ASP A 212 5.50 -15.55 10.89
C ASP A 212 5.81 -14.90 9.54
N THR A 213 4.76 -14.44 8.88
CA THR A 213 4.84 -13.85 7.56
C THR A 213 3.81 -12.75 7.46
N PRO A 214 4.17 -11.55 6.98
CA PRO A 214 3.21 -10.50 6.73
C PRO A 214 2.14 -11.00 5.77
N ASN A 215 0.90 -11.05 6.25
CA ASN A 215 -0.24 -11.51 5.46
C ASN A 215 -1.47 -10.66 5.77
N SER A 216 -2.47 -10.79 4.91
CA SER A 216 -3.69 -9.98 5.01
C SER A 216 -4.58 -10.36 6.19
N ASP A 217 -4.48 -11.59 6.68
CA ASP A 217 -5.26 -12.07 7.83
C ASP A 217 -4.71 -11.48 9.13
N ALA A 218 -3.38 -11.43 9.28
CA ALA A 218 -2.71 -10.74 10.39
C ALA A 218 -3.16 -9.28 10.54
N ASN A 219 -3.35 -8.60 9.40
CA ASN A 219 -3.92 -7.26 9.36
C ASN A 219 -5.35 -7.20 9.91
N LEU A 220 -6.21 -8.16 9.54
CA LEU A 220 -7.58 -8.23 10.07
C LEU A 220 -7.62 -8.61 11.54
N PHE A 221 -6.78 -9.55 12.01
CA PHE A 221 -6.71 -9.90 13.42
C PHE A 221 -6.24 -8.72 14.28
N ALA A 222 -5.20 -8.00 13.83
CA ALA A 222 -4.73 -6.79 14.51
C ALA A 222 -5.82 -5.71 14.57
N LEU A 223 -6.54 -5.50 13.46
CA LEU A 223 -7.66 -4.57 13.40
C LEU A 223 -8.80 -5.00 14.34
N ARG A 224 -9.20 -6.28 14.33
CA ARG A 224 -10.26 -6.84 15.19
C ARG A 224 -9.92 -6.63 16.67
N LYS A 225 -8.69 -6.99 17.09
CA LYS A 225 -8.19 -6.81 18.46
C LYS A 225 -8.30 -5.34 18.88
N GLY A 226 -7.97 -4.42 17.98
CA GLY A 226 -8.13 -2.98 18.22
C GLY A 226 -9.59 -2.54 18.33
N ILE A 227 -10.45 -2.94 17.38
CA ILE A 227 -11.85 -2.54 17.33
C ILE A 227 -12.62 -2.99 18.57
N LEU A 228 -12.43 -4.23 19.03
CA LEU A 228 -13.12 -4.75 20.21
C LEU A 228 -12.88 -3.91 21.47
N ARG A 229 -11.65 -3.40 21.63
CA ARG A 229 -11.27 -2.62 22.81
C ARG A 229 -11.57 -1.13 22.66
N PHE A 230 -11.21 -0.58 21.50
CA PHE A 230 -11.12 0.85 21.28
C PHE A 230 -12.24 1.41 20.39
N GLY A 231 -13.00 0.55 19.72
CA GLY A 231 -14.03 0.94 18.76
C GLY A 231 -13.49 1.05 17.33
N VAL A 232 -14.40 1.22 16.37
CA VAL A 232 -14.10 1.31 14.94
C VAL A 232 -13.59 2.71 14.58
N PRO A 233 -12.39 2.85 13.99
CA PRO A 233 -11.87 4.15 13.57
C PRO A 233 -12.61 4.74 12.37
N LYS A 234 -12.51 6.06 12.16
CA LYS A 234 -13.12 6.74 10.99
C LYS A 234 -12.30 6.49 9.71
N GLU A 235 -10.98 6.61 9.80
CA GLU A 235 -10.06 6.38 8.69
C GLU A 235 -8.93 5.44 9.09
N VAL A 236 -8.48 4.61 8.14
CA VAL A 236 -7.27 3.78 8.27
C VAL A 236 -6.28 4.22 7.20
N TYR A 237 -5.09 4.59 7.66
CA TYR A 237 -3.96 4.97 6.82
C TYR A 237 -2.98 3.81 6.72
N VAL A 238 -2.79 3.29 5.52
CA VAL A 238 -1.92 2.14 5.24
C VAL A 238 -0.91 2.47 4.14
N ASP A 239 0.26 1.82 4.19
CA ASP A 239 1.18 1.85 3.06
C ASP A 239 0.69 0.92 1.93
N ASN A 240 1.27 1.07 0.73
CA ASN A 240 0.89 0.32 -0.47
C ASN A 240 1.42 -1.14 -0.48
N GLY A 241 1.66 -1.73 0.70
CA GLY A 241 2.01 -3.14 0.87
C GLY A 241 0.93 -4.07 0.33
N ARG A 242 1.32 -5.27 -0.12
CA ARG A 242 0.36 -6.23 -0.71
C ARG A 242 -0.62 -6.75 0.34
N GLU A 243 -0.22 -6.76 1.60
CA GLU A 243 -0.93 -7.25 2.78
C GLU A 243 -2.11 -6.33 3.15
N PHE A 244 -1.99 -5.02 2.86
CA PHE A 244 -3.02 -4.02 3.12
C PHE A 244 -3.91 -3.74 1.90
N LEU A 245 -3.44 -4.06 0.68
CA LEU A 245 -4.13 -3.78 -0.60
C LEU A 245 -4.93 -4.97 -1.16
N VAL A 246 -5.44 -5.85 -0.30
CA VAL A 246 -6.28 -6.96 -0.75
C VAL A 246 -7.68 -6.45 -1.11
N SER A 247 -8.22 -6.96 -2.22
CA SER A 247 -9.47 -6.47 -2.81
C SER A 247 -10.67 -6.50 -1.86
N ASP A 248 -10.71 -7.47 -0.95
CA ASP A 248 -11.82 -7.68 -0.02
C ASP A 248 -11.62 -6.99 1.34
N ILE A 249 -10.44 -6.42 1.63
CA ILE A 249 -10.18 -5.66 2.87
C ILE A 249 -10.44 -4.17 2.65
N GLY A 250 -9.61 -3.50 1.86
CA GLY A 250 -9.71 -2.06 1.56
C GLY A 250 -9.86 -1.76 0.06
N GLY A 251 -9.83 -2.79 -0.79
CA GLY A 251 -9.76 -2.64 -2.24
C GLY A 251 -8.32 -2.49 -2.75
N ARG A 252 -8.10 -2.65 -4.06
CA ARG A 252 -6.75 -2.55 -4.69
C ARG A 252 -6.14 -1.13 -4.68
N GLY A 253 -6.73 -0.19 -3.95
CA GLY A 253 -6.23 1.18 -3.85
C GLY A 253 -6.08 1.86 -5.22
N ARG A 254 -4.91 2.44 -5.48
CA ARG A 254 -4.56 3.09 -6.77
C ARG A 254 -4.20 2.10 -7.89
N ARG A 255 -4.10 0.78 -7.62
CA ARG A 255 -3.87 -0.26 -8.65
C ARG A 255 -5.18 -0.70 -9.32
N LYS A 256 -6.06 0.23 -9.68
CA LYS A 256 -7.24 -0.10 -10.50
C LYS A 256 -6.80 -0.27 -11.96
N LYS A 257 -7.05 -1.45 -12.55
CA LYS A 257 -6.92 -1.65 -14.01
C LYS A 257 -8.23 -1.19 -14.67
N LYS A 258 -8.13 -0.39 -15.74
CA LYS A 258 -9.24 0.19 -16.53
C LYS A 258 -10.30 -0.80 -17.08
N LYS A 259 -10.04 -2.12 -17.08
CA LYS A 259 -10.93 -3.15 -17.65
C LYS A 259 -11.83 -3.85 -16.62
N GLU A 260 -11.74 -3.50 -15.34
CA GLU A 260 -12.36 -4.24 -14.25
C GLU A 260 -13.63 -3.58 -13.66
N ASP A 261 -14.12 -2.50 -14.29
CA ASP A 261 -15.25 -1.70 -13.82
C ASP A 261 -16.63 -2.29 -14.19
N GLU A 262 -16.69 -3.38 -14.96
CA GLU A 262 -17.95 -4.02 -15.38
C GLU A 262 -18.41 -5.17 -14.47
N GLU A 263 -17.56 -5.69 -13.58
CA GLU A 263 -17.98 -6.73 -12.63
C GLU A 263 -18.42 -6.13 -11.29
N VAL A 264 -19.62 -6.52 -10.87
CA VAL A 264 -20.17 -6.21 -9.55
C VAL A 264 -19.30 -6.86 -8.48
N LYS A 265 -18.62 -6.04 -7.66
CA LYS A 265 -17.71 -6.48 -6.60
C LYS A 265 -18.38 -6.33 -5.23
N PRO A 266 -18.22 -7.30 -4.32
CA PRO A 266 -18.72 -7.16 -2.96
C PRO A 266 -18.02 -6.00 -2.24
N PRO A 267 -18.70 -5.29 -1.32
CA PRO A 267 -18.09 -4.21 -0.57
C PRO A 267 -16.95 -4.75 0.30
N PRO A 268 -15.77 -4.10 0.30
CA PRO A 268 -14.64 -4.49 1.15
C PRO A 268 -14.96 -4.35 2.64
N ILE A 269 -14.23 -5.09 3.49
CA ILE A 269 -14.37 -5.06 4.95
C ILE A 269 -14.36 -3.65 5.52
N PHE A 270 -13.44 -2.79 5.05
CA PHE A 270 -13.35 -1.41 5.53
C PHE A 270 -14.61 -0.61 5.22
N GLU A 271 -15.18 -0.78 4.02
CA GLU A 271 -16.43 -0.10 3.65
C GLU A 271 -17.61 -0.60 4.50
N ARG A 272 -17.69 -1.91 4.75
CA ARG A 272 -18.73 -2.50 5.63
C ARG A 272 -18.64 -1.99 7.07
N LEU A 273 -17.42 -1.79 7.58
CA LEU A 273 -17.17 -1.21 8.89
C LEU A 273 -17.32 0.33 8.89
N GLY A 274 -17.60 0.96 7.75
CA GLY A 274 -17.65 2.43 7.63
C GLY A 274 -16.30 3.09 7.91
N ILE A 275 -15.20 2.41 7.57
CA ILE A 275 -13.82 2.89 7.66
C ILE A 275 -13.39 3.38 6.28
N LYS A 276 -12.89 4.60 6.20
CA LYS A 276 -12.32 5.14 4.97
C LYS A 276 -10.83 4.78 4.85
N MET A 277 -10.47 4.07 3.79
CA MET A 277 -9.07 3.74 3.51
C MET A 277 -8.33 4.94 2.90
N MET A 278 -7.16 5.26 3.44
CA MET A 278 -6.21 6.21 2.86
C MET A 278 -4.88 5.54 2.55
N ASN A 279 -4.50 5.51 1.28
CA ASN A 279 -3.20 4.98 0.86
C ASN A 279 -2.13 6.07 0.86
N ALA A 280 -0.93 5.68 1.28
CA ALA A 280 0.22 6.57 1.25
C ALA A 280 0.45 7.18 -0.15
N LYS A 281 0.64 8.50 -0.18
CA LYS A 281 1.35 9.16 -1.29
C LYS A 281 2.85 9.06 -0.98
N VAL A 282 3.67 8.87 -2.01
CA VAL A 282 5.13 8.97 -1.88
C VAL A 282 5.44 10.32 -1.19
N ARG A 283 6.21 10.29 -0.09
CA ARG A 283 6.56 11.44 0.80
C ARG A 283 5.52 11.90 1.85
N ASN A 284 4.63 11.03 2.34
CA ASN A 284 3.71 11.41 3.44
C ASN A 284 4.24 11.09 4.85
N GLY A 285 4.32 12.10 5.72
CA GLY A 285 4.79 11.96 7.11
C GLY A 285 3.90 11.19 8.09
N ARG A 286 2.74 10.64 7.68
CA ARG A 286 1.88 9.82 8.56
C ARG A 286 2.47 8.44 8.86
N ALA A 287 3.09 7.80 7.87
CA ALA A 287 3.79 6.53 8.06
C ALA A 287 5.01 6.67 8.99
N LYS A 288 5.70 7.82 8.94
CA LYS A 288 6.86 8.11 9.80
C LYS A 288 6.57 8.04 11.31
N ILE A 289 5.31 8.10 11.72
CA ILE A 289 4.92 8.01 13.14
C ILE A 289 5.12 6.56 13.64
N ILE A 290 4.53 5.59 12.95
CA ILE A 290 4.59 4.20 13.36
C ILE A 290 6.00 3.62 13.13
N GLU A 291 6.71 4.06 12.09
CA GLU A 291 8.13 3.75 11.88
C GLU A 291 9.00 4.16 13.09
N ARG A 292 8.70 5.32 13.71
CA ARG A 292 9.41 5.75 14.93
C ARG A 292 9.10 4.84 16.11
N ALA A 293 7.87 4.38 16.25
CA ALA A 293 7.50 3.42 17.28
C ALA A 293 8.24 2.08 17.09
N PHE A 294 8.35 1.59 15.85
CA PHE A 294 9.14 0.39 15.56
C PHE A 294 10.62 0.54 15.90
N LYS A 295 11.20 1.73 15.65
CA LYS A 295 12.56 2.01 16.12
C LYS A 295 12.66 1.93 17.65
N GLN A 296 11.67 2.41 18.38
CA GLN A 296 11.63 2.31 19.84
C GLN A 296 11.51 0.85 20.30
N PHE A 297 10.66 0.03 19.67
CA PHE A 297 10.54 -1.40 19.98
C PHE A 297 11.85 -2.14 19.78
N LYS A 298 12.58 -1.82 18.71
CA LYS A 298 13.91 -2.39 18.50
C LYS A 298 14.86 -2.08 19.66
N GLU A 299 14.91 -0.82 20.07
CA GLU A 299 15.85 -0.36 21.10
C GLU A 299 15.47 -0.82 22.51
N GLU A 300 14.17 -0.81 22.86
CA GLU A 300 13.69 -1.11 24.22
C GLU A 300 13.27 -2.56 24.43
N PHE A 301 12.84 -3.26 23.38
CA PHE A 301 12.35 -4.63 23.49
C PHE A 301 13.32 -5.62 22.83
N SER A 302 13.59 -5.48 21.52
CA SER A 302 14.41 -6.45 20.79
C SER A 302 15.87 -6.52 21.28
N ARG A 303 16.49 -5.39 21.59
CA ARG A 303 17.88 -5.37 22.10
C ARG A 303 18.05 -6.01 23.48
N LEU A 304 17.00 -6.04 24.28
CA LEU A 304 17.02 -6.67 25.61
C LEU A 304 16.92 -8.19 25.51
N THR A 305 16.48 -8.74 24.37
CA THR A 305 16.39 -10.17 24.17
C THR A 305 17.77 -10.78 23.88
N LYS A 306 18.06 -11.95 24.48
CA LYS A 306 19.34 -12.65 24.28
C LYS A 306 19.59 -13.00 22.81
N THR A 307 18.52 -13.34 22.08
CA THR A 307 18.54 -13.76 20.67
C THR A 307 18.46 -12.59 19.68
N PHE A 308 18.83 -11.38 20.09
CA PHE A 308 18.86 -10.21 19.22
C PHE A 308 19.73 -10.44 17.97
N THR A 309 19.16 -10.17 16.81
CA THR A 309 19.75 -10.42 15.48
C THR A 309 20.29 -9.18 14.80
N GLY A 310 19.85 -7.99 15.19
CA GLY A 310 20.13 -6.75 14.47
C GLY A 310 19.32 -6.60 13.19
N GLY A 311 18.99 -5.36 12.83
CA GLY A 311 18.25 -5.03 11.61
C GLY A 311 19.15 -5.00 10.36
N HIS A 312 20.46 -4.88 10.55
CA HIS A 312 21.47 -4.98 9.49
C HIS A 312 22.64 -5.86 9.93
N ILE A 313 23.42 -6.35 8.96
CA ILE A 313 24.56 -7.27 9.19
C ILE A 313 25.53 -6.74 10.25
N LEU A 314 25.79 -5.43 10.26
CA LEU A 314 26.71 -4.77 11.21
C LEU A 314 26.18 -4.72 12.64
N GLU A 315 24.87 -4.78 12.84
CA GLU A 315 24.27 -4.77 14.17
C GLU A 315 24.16 -6.17 14.78
N ARG A 316 24.41 -7.21 13.97
CA ARG A 316 24.27 -8.60 14.37
C ARG A 316 25.36 -8.98 15.38
N PRO A 317 25.01 -9.34 16.62
CA PRO A 317 26.01 -9.75 17.60
C PRO A 317 26.69 -11.06 17.17
N GLU A 318 28.02 -11.15 17.32
CA GLU A 318 28.76 -12.38 17.02
C GLU A 318 28.32 -13.55 17.91
N ARG A 319 28.05 -13.25 19.20
CA ARG A 319 27.56 -14.21 20.20
C ARG A 319 26.29 -14.95 19.78
N LEU A 320 25.51 -14.41 18.85
CA LEU A 320 24.21 -14.96 18.46
C LEU A 320 24.30 -16.42 18.00
N LYS A 321 25.39 -16.78 17.30
CA LYS A 321 25.58 -18.15 16.80
C LYS A 321 25.65 -19.17 17.94
N ASP A 322 26.22 -18.80 19.07
CA ASP A 322 26.35 -19.69 20.23
C ASP A 322 25.16 -19.59 21.17
N VAL A 323 24.55 -18.41 21.29
CA VAL A 323 23.32 -18.20 22.07
C VAL A 323 22.16 -19.04 21.53
N ILE A 324 21.99 -19.11 20.21
CA ILE A 324 20.89 -19.88 19.57
C ILE A 324 21.08 -21.41 19.73
N LYS A 325 22.32 -21.89 19.86
CA LYS A 325 22.58 -23.34 20.05
C LYS A 325 22.08 -23.85 21.40
N ASN A 326 22.07 -23.00 22.43
CA ASN A 326 21.48 -23.36 23.71
C ASN A 326 19.98 -23.03 23.67
N GLU A 327 19.18 -24.10 23.70
CA GLU A 327 17.73 -24.02 23.59
C GLU A 327 17.06 -23.17 24.67
N GLU A 328 17.63 -23.12 25.89
CA GLU A 328 17.08 -22.33 27.00
C GLU A 328 17.14 -20.81 26.76
N ASN A 329 17.95 -20.35 25.80
CA ASN A 329 18.07 -18.93 25.49
C ASN A 329 17.03 -18.44 24.48
N VAL A 330 16.33 -19.34 23.79
CA VAL A 330 15.33 -19.00 22.77
C VAL A 330 13.96 -19.06 23.42
N ILE A 331 13.28 -17.90 23.47
CA ILE A 331 11.95 -17.76 24.04
C ILE A 331 10.94 -18.49 23.13
N GLU A 332 9.96 -19.16 23.74
CA GLU A 332 8.83 -19.76 23.02
C GLU A 332 7.90 -18.69 22.46
N GLU A 333 7.23 -19.00 21.35
CA GLU A 333 6.34 -18.06 20.66
C GLU A 333 5.23 -17.50 21.54
N ALA A 334 4.59 -18.35 22.34
CA ALA A 334 3.53 -17.91 23.25
C ALA A 334 4.03 -16.90 24.30
N ASP A 335 5.15 -17.22 24.97
CA ASP A 335 5.76 -16.36 25.98
C ASP A 335 6.27 -15.05 25.38
N PHE A 336 6.78 -15.09 24.14
CA PHE A 336 7.20 -13.90 23.41
C PHE A 336 6.02 -12.97 23.11
N ILE A 337 4.89 -13.52 22.64
CA ILE A 337 3.68 -12.75 22.36
C ILE A 337 3.14 -12.14 23.67
N GLU A 338 3.07 -12.91 24.77
CA GLU A 338 2.64 -12.40 26.07
C GLU A 338 3.54 -11.27 26.60
N SER A 339 4.85 -11.46 26.48
CA SER A 339 5.85 -10.45 26.86
C SER A 339 5.70 -9.18 26.03
N PHE A 340 5.44 -9.31 24.73
CA PHE A 340 5.23 -8.17 23.84
C PHE A 340 3.90 -7.46 24.12
N ASP A 341 2.81 -8.20 24.37
CA ASP A 341 1.51 -7.64 24.77
C ASP A 341 1.67 -6.81 26.05
N SER A 342 2.35 -7.35 27.06
CA SER A 342 2.64 -6.67 28.33
C SER A 342 3.51 -5.43 28.13
N TYR A 343 4.52 -5.51 27.26
CA TYR A 343 5.37 -4.36 26.91
C TYR A 343 4.54 -3.26 26.24
N VAL A 344 3.71 -3.57 25.25
CA VAL A 344 2.93 -2.54 24.54
C VAL A 344 1.91 -1.89 25.48
N GLU A 345 1.19 -2.68 26.26
CA GLU A 345 0.11 -2.19 27.14
C GLU A 345 0.61 -1.51 28.41
N GLY A 346 1.50 -2.20 29.12
CA GLY A 346 1.97 -1.80 30.44
C GLY A 346 3.16 -0.84 30.41
N TRP A 347 3.97 -0.89 29.35
CA TRP A 347 5.15 -0.04 29.23
C TRP A 347 4.95 1.04 28.17
N TYR A 348 4.94 0.70 26.88
CA TYR A 348 4.95 1.68 25.78
C TYR A 348 3.80 2.70 25.87
N ASN A 349 2.56 2.23 26.03
CA ASN A 349 1.38 3.10 26.10
C ASN A 349 1.30 3.94 27.39
N GLN A 350 2.14 3.64 28.39
CA GLN A 350 2.23 4.37 29.66
C GLN A 350 3.44 5.30 29.74
N GLN A 351 4.34 5.27 28.76
CA GLN A 351 5.50 6.17 28.75
C GLN A 351 5.10 7.60 28.39
N SER A 352 5.67 8.58 29.09
CA SER A 352 5.53 9.99 28.73
C SER A 352 6.06 10.27 27.32
N HIS A 353 5.32 11.01 26.50
CA HIS A 353 5.70 11.28 25.11
C HIS A 353 5.84 12.78 24.83
N LYS A 354 6.96 13.19 24.22
CA LYS A 354 7.27 14.60 23.88
C LYS A 354 6.90 15.01 22.45
N GLY A 355 6.22 14.14 21.72
CA GLY A 355 5.77 14.42 20.35
C GLY A 355 4.71 15.52 20.29
N ASP A 356 4.53 16.08 19.10
CA ASP A 356 3.51 17.09 18.81
C ASP A 356 2.11 16.62 19.28
N GLY A 357 1.41 17.48 20.02
CA GLY A 357 0.09 17.20 20.59
C GLY A 357 0.06 16.30 21.85
N MET A 358 1.20 15.82 22.33
CA MET A 358 1.28 14.95 23.52
C MET A 358 1.58 15.72 24.81
N ASN A 359 2.29 16.85 24.74
CA ASN A 359 2.59 17.72 25.89
C ASN A 359 3.20 16.99 27.11
N GLY A 360 4.01 15.94 26.88
CA GLY A 360 4.63 15.17 27.97
C GLY A 360 3.72 14.15 28.65
N ARG A 361 2.48 14.01 28.20
CA ARG A 361 1.50 13.03 28.70
C ARG A 361 1.70 11.66 28.07
N THR A 362 1.08 10.64 28.65
CA THR A 362 1.15 9.27 28.13
C THR A 362 0.20 9.06 26.95
N PRO A 363 0.48 8.12 26.03
CA PRO A 363 -0.46 7.72 24.99
C PRO A 363 -1.85 7.36 25.52
N ASN A 364 -1.93 6.70 26.67
CA ASN A 364 -3.20 6.37 27.30
C ASN A 364 -4.00 7.60 27.76
N GLU A 365 -3.35 8.56 28.41
CA GLU A 365 -4.00 9.80 28.87
C GLU A 365 -4.52 10.63 27.71
N VAL A 366 -3.68 10.84 26.69
CA VAL A 366 -4.04 11.62 25.51
C VAL A 366 -5.16 10.94 24.74
N TYR A 367 -5.11 9.61 24.62
CA TYR A 367 -6.18 8.85 23.97
C TYR A 367 -7.52 9.05 24.68
N ALA A 368 -7.55 8.91 26.01
CA ALA A 368 -8.77 9.03 26.79
C ALA A 368 -9.36 10.45 26.72
N GLU A 369 -8.52 11.49 26.80
CA GLU A 369 -8.96 12.88 26.74
C GLU A 369 -9.54 13.28 25.37
N ASN A 370 -9.00 12.72 24.29
CA ASN A 370 -9.36 13.13 22.92
C ASN A 370 -10.32 12.15 22.24
N LEU A 371 -10.84 11.16 22.97
CA LEU A 371 -11.86 10.23 22.49
C LEU A 371 -13.25 10.85 22.65
N VAL A 372 -13.70 11.53 21.60
CA VAL A 372 -15.03 12.18 21.58
C VAL A 372 -16.14 11.19 21.19
N GLU A 373 -15.87 10.32 20.22
CA GLU A 373 -16.83 9.35 19.70
C GLU A 373 -16.20 7.96 19.64
N LYS A 374 -16.89 6.98 20.23
CA LYS A 374 -16.50 5.56 20.17
C LYS A 374 -17.57 4.76 19.44
N ARG A 375 -17.31 4.40 18.18
CA ARG A 375 -18.20 3.53 17.40
C ARG A 375 -17.95 2.07 17.80
N THR A 376 -18.91 1.41 18.44
CA THR A 376 -18.78 0.01 18.87
C THR A 376 -19.68 -0.90 18.05
N ALA A 377 -19.25 -2.15 17.86
CA ALA A 377 -20.07 -3.23 17.34
C ALA A 377 -20.11 -4.36 18.38
N THR A 378 -21.17 -5.15 18.40
CA THR A 378 -21.15 -6.41 19.16
C THR A 378 -20.12 -7.34 18.55
N GLU A 379 -19.63 -8.33 19.31
CA GLU A 379 -18.66 -9.29 18.78
C GLU A 379 -19.22 -10.07 17.59
N GLU A 380 -20.50 -10.47 17.68
CA GLU A 380 -21.22 -11.16 16.61
C GLU A 380 -21.35 -10.32 15.33
N ASP A 381 -21.74 -9.04 15.47
CA ASP A 381 -21.84 -8.13 14.33
C ASP A 381 -20.47 -7.85 13.72
N LEU A 382 -19.44 -7.71 14.56
CA LEU A 382 -18.07 -7.48 14.10
C LEU A 382 -17.58 -8.69 13.29
N ASP A 383 -17.77 -9.89 13.79
CA ASP A 383 -17.37 -11.12 13.10
C ASP A 383 -18.06 -11.23 11.73
N LEU A 384 -19.37 -10.93 11.66
CA LEU A 384 -20.11 -10.86 10.39
C LEU A 384 -19.56 -9.80 9.44
N MET A 385 -19.22 -8.61 9.94
CA MET A 385 -18.67 -7.51 9.16
C MET A 385 -17.21 -7.72 8.74
N MET A 386 -16.49 -8.66 9.36
CA MET A 386 -15.07 -8.95 9.08
C MET A 386 -14.84 -10.19 8.20
N LEU A 387 -15.88 -10.96 7.87
CA LEU A 387 -15.77 -12.12 6.98
C LEU A 387 -15.13 -11.79 5.62
N ARG A 388 -14.16 -12.58 5.18
CA ARG A 388 -13.50 -12.42 3.87
C ARG A 388 -14.53 -12.60 2.76
N SER A 389 -14.38 -11.87 1.65
CA SER A 389 -15.31 -11.97 0.52
C SER A 389 -14.63 -12.62 -0.68
N SER A 390 -15.30 -13.59 -1.30
CA SER A 390 -14.84 -14.17 -2.57
C SER A 390 -15.06 -13.22 -3.75
N GLY A 391 -14.41 -13.52 -4.89
CA GLY A 391 -14.90 -13.03 -6.18
C GLY A 391 -16.26 -13.62 -6.55
N ALA A 392 -16.82 -13.21 -7.69
CA ALA A 392 -18.08 -13.76 -8.17
C ALA A 392 -17.93 -15.26 -8.50
N LEU A 393 -18.76 -16.10 -7.87
CA LEU A 393 -18.86 -17.53 -8.07
C LEU A 393 -20.17 -17.87 -8.78
N THR A 394 -20.17 -18.88 -9.65
CA THR A 394 -21.39 -19.35 -10.29
C THR A 394 -21.98 -20.52 -9.52
N VAL A 395 -23.27 -20.47 -9.21
CA VAL A 395 -23.96 -21.60 -8.55
C VAL A 395 -24.08 -22.76 -9.53
N SER A 396 -23.44 -23.88 -9.21
CA SER A 396 -23.46 -25.12 -9.97
C SER A 396 -24.48 -26.13 -9.40
N ARG A 397 -24.51 -27.35 -9.95
CA ARG A 397 -25.29 -28.47 -9.38
C ARG A 397 -24.81 -28.89 -7.99
N VAL A 398 -23.54 -28.64 -7.69
CA VAL A 398 -22.91 -29.02 -6.42
C VAL A 398 -23.03 -27.88 -5.39
N GLY A 399 -23.55 -26.72 -5.79
CA GLY A 399 -23.58 -25.50 -4.99
C GLY A 399 -22.50 -24.53 -5.47
N VAL A 400 -21.76 -23.92 -4.54
CA VAL A 400 -20.67 -22.97 -4.86
C VAL A 400 -19.32 -23.58 -4.49
N THR A 401 -18.34 -23.44 -5.39
CA THR A 401 -16.99 -23.99 -5.18
C THR A 401 -16.01 -22.84 -4.94
N LEU A 402 -15.38 -22.82 -3.78
CA LEU A 402 -14.29 -21.91 -3.46
C LEU A 402 -12.96 -22.66 -3.65
N THR A 403 -12.03 -22.08 -4.40
CA THR A 403 -10.68 -22.66 -4.56
C THR A 403 -9.69 -21.87 -3.71
N MET A 404 -9.06 -22.51 -2.74
CA MET A 404 -8.02 -21.92 -1.88
C MET A 404 -6.80 -22.83 -1.85
N TYR A 405 -5.61 -22.27 -2.01
CA TYR A 405 -4.33 -23.01 -1.97
C TYR A 405 -4.29 -24.27 -2.85
N GLY A 406 -4.99 -24.25 -3.99
CA GLY A 406 -5.10 -25.40 -4.91
C GLY A 406 -6.14 -26.46 -4.51
N GLN A 407 -6.78 -26.32 -3.35
CA GLN A 407 -7.87 -27.18 -2.91
C GLN A 407 -9.23 -26.56 -3.26
N LYS A 408 -10.21 -27.41 -3.59
CA LYS A 408 -11.58 -27.01 -3.89
C LYS A 408 -12.47 -27.37 -2.71
N LEU A 409 -13.11 -26.37 -2.12
CA LEU A 409 -14.11 -26.49 -1.07
C LEU A 409 -15.48 -26.25 -1.69
N GLU A 410 -16.39 -27.19 -1.51
CA GLU A 410 -17.72 -27.17 -2.12
C GLU A 410 -18.77 -26.91 -1.05
N TYR A 411 -19.58 -25.87 -1.24
CA TYR A 411 -20.61 -25.49 -0.28
C TYR A 411 -21.99 -25.68 -0.88
N TYR A 412 -22.84 -26.38 -0.14
CA TYR A 412 -24.16 -26.76 -0.60
C TYR A 412 -25.25 -26.26 0.36
N HIS A 413 -26.32 -25.77 -0.24
CA HIS A 413 -27.61 -25.61 0.42
C HIS A 413 -28.71 -25.92 -0.58
N HIS A 414 -29.77 -26.58 -0.12
CA HIS A 414 -30.87 -27.01 -0.98
C HIS A 414 -31.50 -25.86 -1.78
N ASP A 415 -31.87 -24.77 -1.09
CA ASP A 415 -32.47 -23.60 -1.73
C ASP A 415 -31.51 -22.83 -2.65
N LEU A 416 -30.20 -22.92 -2.39
CA LEU A 416 -29.20 -22.26 -3.23
C LEU A 416 -29.20 -22.86 -4.63
N VAL A 417 -29.11 -24.19 -4.71
CA VAL A 417 -29.09 -24.91 -5.99
C VAL A 417 -30.46 -24.89 -6.65
N ALA A 418 -31.56 -24.97 -5.88
CA ALA A 418 -32.90 -25.00 -6.46
C ALA A 418 -33.31 -23.66 -7.11
N LYS A 419 -32.97 -22.52 -6.48
CA LYS A 419 -33.47 -21.20 -6.91
C LYS A 419 -32.43 -20.37 -7.69
N TYR A 420 -31.14 -20.54 -7.38
CA TYR A 420 -30.08 -19.66 -7.87
C TYR A 420 -29.11 -20.36 -8.83
N GLN A 421 -29.46 -21.55 -9.34
CA GLN A 421 -28.59 -22.27 -10.27
C GLN A 421 -28.21 -21.42 -11.49
N ARG A 422 -26.93 -21.48 -11.89
CA ARG A 422 -26.31 -20.70 -12.98
C ARG A 422 -26.26 -19.19 -12.75
N GLN A 423 -26.72 -18.68 -11.62
CA GLN A 423 -26.58 -17.26 -11.25
C GLN A 423 -25.20 -17.01 -10.62
N LYS A 424 -24.71 -15.78 -10.76
CA LYS A 424 -23.50 -15.30 -10.06
C LYS A 424 -23.87 -14.86 -8.64
N VAL A 425 -23.16 -15.37 -7.66
CA VAL A 425 -23.25 -15.02 -6.24
C VAL A 425 -21.84 -14.78 -5.70
N TYR A 426 -21.70 -14.21 -4.52
CA TYR A 426 -20.44 -14.28 -3.79
C TYR A 426 -20.67 -14.83 -2.39
N ILE A 427 -19.58 -15.33 -1.81
CA ILE A 427 -19.61 -15.88 -0.47
C ILE A 427 -18.76 -15.07 0.47
N ARG A 428 -19.17 -15.07 1.73
CA ARG A 428 -18.39 -14.56 2.86
C ARG A 428 -18.05 -15.71 3.79
N TYR A 429 -16.79 -15.78 4.20
CA TYR A 429 -16.26 -16.91 4.96
C TYR A 429 -15.22 -16.45 6.00
N ASN A 430 -15.06 -17.26 7.04
CA ASN A 430 -14.01 -17.08 8.03
C ASN A 430 -12.84 -18.02 7.64
N PRO A 431 -11.62 -17.52 7.39
CA PRO A 431 -10.47 -18.37 7.09
C PRO A 431 -10.16 -19.42 8.16
N ASP A 432 -10.46 -19.12 9.43
CA ASP A 432 -10.24 -20.05 10.55
C ASP A 432 -11.35 -21.09 10.70
N ASP A 433 -12.55 -20.79 10.18
CA ASP A 433 -13.71 -21.69 10.17
C ASP A 433 -14.35 -21.75 8.78
N MET A 434 -13.94 -22.76 8.02
CA MET A 434 -14.41 -23.03 6.66
C MET A 434 -15.57 -24.04 6.62
N GLY A 435 -16.18 -24.37 7.77
CA GLY A 435 -17.30 -25.31 7.85
C GLY A 435 -18.59 -24.78 7.22
N THR A 436 -18.82 -23.47 7.31
CA THR A 436 -19.98 -22.81 6.70
C THR A 436 -19.59 -21.52 5.99
N VAL A 437 -20.41 -21.12 5.00
CA VAL A 437 -20.23 -19.85 4.29
C VAL A 437 -21.56 -19.14 4.12
N ARG A 438 -21.54 -17.82 4.18
CA ARG A 438 -22.71 -16.99 3.94
C ARG A 438 -22.76 -16.59 2.47
N VAL A 439 -23.90 -16.79 1.81
CA VAL A 439 -24.07 -16.53 0.37
C VAL A 439 -24.88 -15.25 0.17
N TYR A 440 -24.44 -14.42 -0.76
CA TYR A 440 -25.02 -13.12 -1.08
C TYR A 440 -25.23 -12.98 -2.59
N ASP A 441 -26.25 -12.22 -2.98
CA ASP A 441 -26.49 -11.87 -4.37
C ASP A 441 -25.60 -10.72 -4.86
N SER A 442 -25.72 -10.34 -6.14
CA SER A 442 -24.95 -9.21 -6.69
C SER A 442 -25.26 -7.86 -6.05
N GLN A 443 -26.33 -7.70 -5.27
CA GLN A 443 -26.73 -6.43 -4.65
C GLN A 443 -26.36 -6.37 -3.15
N ASP A 444 -25.52 -7.29 -2.67
CA ASP A 444 -25.18 -7.44 -1.25
C ASP A 444 -26.32 -7.80 -0.32
N ARG A 445 -27.32 -8.49 -0.84
CA ARG A 445 -28.39 -9.05 -0.03
C ARG A 445 -28.02 -10.47 0.39
N TYR A 446 -28.11 -10.73 1.69
CA TYR A 446 -27.93 -12.06 2.26
C TYR A 446 -29.02 -13.00 1.71
N ILE A 447 -28.59 -14.14 1.18
CA ILE A 447 -29.50 -15.18 0.67
C ILE A 447 -29.71 -16.25 1.74
N LEU A 448 -28.62 -16.92 2.14
CA LEU A 448 -28.62 -18.05 3.07
C LEU A 448 -27.20 -18.41 3.51
N THR A 449 -27.09 -19.34 4.46
CA THR A 449 -25.82 -19.98 4.87
C THR A 449 -25.74 -21.37 4.24
N ALA A 450 -24.61 -21.69 3.62
CA ALA A 450 -24.34 -22.99 3.00
C ALA A 450 -23.26 -23.74 3.79
N GLU A 451 -23.41 -25.05 3.87
CA GLU A 451 -22.50 -25.93 4.61
C GLU A 451 -21.48 -26.57 3.67
N ASN A 452 -20.27 -26.79 4.16
CA ASN A 452 -19.23 -27.48 3.41
C ASN A 452 -19.61 -28.94 3.18
N ARG A 453 -19.70 -29.35 1.92
CA ARG A 453 -19.76 -30.76 1.54
C ARG A 453 -18.35 -31.31 1.53
N VAL A 454 -18.02 -32.08 2.55
CA VAL A 454 -16.86 -32.97 2.50
C VAL A 454 -17.06 -33.92 1.33
N ALA A 455 -16.07 -34.01 0.45
CA ALA A 455 -16.07 -34.96 -0.64
C ALA A 455 -16.19 -36.38 -0.07
N LEU A 456 -17.24 -37.09 -0.44
CA LEU A 456 -17.42 -38.49 -0.04
C LEU A 456 -16.38 -39.34 -0.75
N GLU A 457 -15.47 -39.95 0.01
CA GLU A 457 -14.54 -40.94 -0.54
C GLU A 457 -15.30 -42.15 -1.09
N TYR A 458 -14.68 -42.90 -2.00
CA TYR A 458 -15.28 -44.06 -2.67
C TYR A 458 -15.73 -45.19 -1.70
N GLY A 459 -15.39 -45.08 -0.41
CA GLY A 459 -15.83 -45.95 0.70
C GLY A 459 -16.73 -45.25 1.74
N ALA A 460 -17.42 -44.18 1.38
CA ALA A 460 -18.30 -43.43 2.27
C ALA A 460 -19.32 -44.30 3.03
N SER A 461 -19.61 -43.90 4.27
CA SER A 461 -20.49 -44.64 5.17
C SER A 461 -21.93 -44.73 4.62
N LYS A 462 -22.68 -45.78 5.01
CA LYS A 462 -24.10 -45.93 4.65
C LYS A 462 -24.95 -44.72 5.06
N GLU A 463 -24.55 -43.96 6.07
CA GLU A 463 -25.28 -42.78 6.56
C GLU A 463 -25.13 -41.56 5.65
N GLU A 464 -23.93 -41.32 5.13
CA GLU A 464 -23.67 -40.20 4.22
C GLU A 464 -24.35 -40.40 2.87
N LEU A 465 -24.34 -41.64 2.35
CA LEU A 465 -25.08 -42.02 1.14
C LEU A 465 -26.60 -41.83 1.32
N ARG A 466 -27.12 -42.11 2.52
CA ARG A 466 -28.54 -41.87 2.86
C ARG A 466 -28.88 -40.38 2.93
N LYS A 467 -28.02 -39.54 3.50
CA LYS A 467 -28.21 -38.08 3.52
C LYS A 467 -28.25 -37.51 2.10
N ALA A 468 -27.28 -37.85 1.26
CA ALA A 468 -27.24 -37.41 -0.14
C ALA A 468 -28.47 -37.87 -0.94
N ALA A 469 -28.90 -39.13 -0.79
CA ALA A 469 -30.10 -39.66 -1.46
C ALA A 469 -31.40 -38.98 -0.98
N SER A 470 -31.49 -38.66 0.31
CA SER A 470 -32.62 -37.91 0.89
C SER A 470 -32.74 -36.51 0.29
N GLU A 471 -31.62 -35.80 0.13
CA GLU A 471 -31.58 -34.47 -0.48
C GLU A 471 -32.01 -34.48 -1.95
N ILE A 472 -31.53 -35.45 -2.74
CA ILE A 472 -31.95 -35.64 -4.14
C ILE A 472 -33.46 -35.89 -4.22
N LYS A 473 -34.00 -36.72 -3.32
CA LYS A 473 -35.44 -37.01 -3.25
C LYS A 473 -36.25 -35.76 -2.90
N LYS A 474 -35.74 -34.91 -1.99
CA LYS A 474 -36.36 -33.64 -1.60
C LYS A 474 -36.41 -32.65 -2.77
N GLN A 475 -35.33 -32.54 -3.56
CA GLN A 475 -35.31 -31.75 -4.80
C GLN A 475 -36.32 -32.25 -5.83
N LYS A 476 -36.35 -33.55 -6.12
CA LYS A 476 -37.34 -34.11 -7.07
C LYS A 476 -38.78 -33.86 -6.63
N LYS A 477 -39.07 -33.92 -5.32
CA LYS A 477 -40.40 -33.63 -4.77
C LYS A 477 -40.79 -32.17 -4.99
N GLN A 478 -39.88 -31.22 -4.77
CA GLN A 478 -40.17 -29.79 -5.00
C GLN A 478 -40.32 -29.44 -6.48
N ILE A 479 -39.50 -30.01 -7.38
CA ILE A 479 -39.66 -29.82 -8.83
C ILE A 479 -41.05 -30.27 -9.28
N LYS A 480 -41.52 -31.41 -8.75
CA LYS A 480 -42.87 -31.91 -9.04
C LYS A 480 -43.95 -30.98 -8.46
N ALA A 481 -43.80 -30.57 -7.20
CA ALA A 481 -44.72 -29.66 -6.53
C ALA A 481 -44.82 -28.27 -7.20
N TYR A 482 -43.73 -27.77 -7.81
CA TYR A 482 -43.78 -26.51 -8.57
C TYR A 482 -44.79 -26.58 -9.72
N LYS A 483 -44.81 -27.69 -10.46
CA LYS A 483 -45.78 -27.92 -11.54
C LYS A 483 -47.21 -28.04 -11.01
N ASP A 484 -47.37 -28.71 -9.87
CA ASP A 484 -48.68 -28.92 -9.23
C ASP A 484 -49.26 -27.60 -8.69
N SER A 485 -48.43 -26.74 -8.08
CA SER A 485 -48.84 -25.42 -7.59
C SER A 485 -49.26 -24.44 -8.69
N ALA A 486 -48.64 -24.52 -9.88
CA ALA A 486 -49.05 -23.72 -11.03
C ALA A 486 -50.39 -24.22 -11.62
N ALA A 487 -50.64 -25.53 -11.54
CA ALA A 487 -51.89 -26.13 -11.99
C ALA A 487 -53.08 -25.85 -11.04
N GLU A 488 -52.83 -25.63 -9.74
CA GLU A 488 -53.86 -25.21 -8.77
C GLU A 488 -54.39 -23.79 -9.03
N ILE A 489 -53.56 -22.89 -9.56
CA ILE A 489 -53.96 -21.51 -9.86
C ILE A 489 -54.86 -21.47 -11.10
N TYR A 490 -54.45 -22.15 -12.18
CA TYR A 490 -55.21 -22.20 -13.43
C TYR A 490 -54.68 -23.34 -14.32
N THR A 491 -55.57 -24.25 -14.74
CA THR A 491 -55.21 -25.27 -15.72
C THR A 491 -55.17 -24.64 -17.11
N ALA A 492 -53.96 -24.49 -17.67
CA ALA A 492 -53.80 -23.99 -19.02
C ALA A 492 -54.56 -24.90 -20.02
N PRO A 493 -55.38 -24.33 -20.93
CA PRO A 493 -55.98 -25.10 -22.02
C PRO A 493 -54.88 -25.71 -22.89
N GLU A 494 -55.18 -26.80 -23.58
CA GLU A 494 -54.22 -27.44 -24.47
C GLU A 494 -53.70 -26.44 -25.51
N ALA A 495 -52.37 -26.31 -25.64
CA ALA A 495 -51.76 -25.27 -26.47
C ALA A 495 -52.25 -25.31 -27.92
N MET A 496 -52.54 -26.52 -28.42
CA MET A 496 -53.08 -26.74 -29.75
C MET A 496 -54.51 -26.20 -29.89
N ASP A 497 -55.35 -26.32 -28.87
CA ASP A 497 -56.73 -25.82 -28.91
C ASP A 497 -56.77 -24.29 -28.92
N ILE A 498 -55.90 -23.63 -28.12
CA ILE A 498 -55.74 -22.17 -28.15
C ILE A 498 -55.30 -21.71 -29.55
N MET A 499 -54.32 -22.40 -30.13
CA MET A 499 -53.80 -22.08 -31.46
C MET A 499 -54.85 -22.32 -32.55
N LEU A 500 -55.59 -23.42 -32.52
CA LEU A 500 -56.66 -23.73 -33.48
C LEU A 500 -57.84 -22.77 -33.34
N ARG A 501 -58.22 -22.39 -32.11
CA ARG A 501 -59.29 -21.42 -31.86
C ARG A 501 -58.90 -20.04 -32.37
N LYS A 502 -57.66 -19.61 -32.14
CA LYS A 502 -57.13 -18.36 -32.72
C LYS A 502 -57.00 -18.43 -34.24
N ALA A 503 -56.59 -19.56 -34.79
CA ALA A 503 -56.51 -19.79 -36.23
C ALA A 503 -57.90 -19.73 -36.88
N ARG A 504 -58.94 -20.30 -36.24
CA ARG A 504 -60.34 -20.19 -36.71
C ARG A 504 -60.85 -18.77 -36.69
N ILE A 505 -60.64 -18.04 -35.59
CA ILE A 505 -61.02 -16.60 -35.51
C ILE A 505 -60.28 -15.79 -36.58
N ASN A 506 -58.99 -16.07 -36.81
CA ASN A 506 -58.25 -15.38 -37.85
C ASN A 506 -58.75 -15.78 -39.25
N ALA A 507 -59.09 -17.05 -39.48
CA ALA A 507 -59.67 -17.54 -40.73
C ALA A 507 -61.05 -16.92 -41.01
N GLU A 508 -61.88 -16.73 -39.99
CA GLU A 508 -63.17 -16.02 -40.09
C GLU A 508 -62.99 -14.53 -40.40
N ASN A 509 -61.86 -13.93 -39.98
CA ASN A 509 -61.50 -12.55 -40.29
C ASN A 509 -60.65 -12.39 -41.56
N VAL A 510 -60.32 -13.49 -42.25
CA VAL A 510 -59.71 -13.40 -43.58
C VAL A 510 -60.82 -12.98 -44.54
N GLN A 511 -60.84 -11.69 -44.86
CA GLN A 511 -61.58 -11.22 -46.03
C GLN A 511 -60.90 -11.81 -47.26
N ASP A 512 -61.69 -12.47 -48.11
CA ASP A 512 -61.23 -12.84 -49.44
C ASP A 512 -60.66 -11.57 -50.11
N PRO A 513 -59.41 -11.58 -50.58
CA PRO A 513 -58.80 -10.39 -51.14
C PRO A 513 -59.61 -9.95 -52.35
N THR A 514 -60.28 -8.79 -52.23
CA THR A 514 -60.97 -8.17 -53.35
C THR A 514 -59.92 -7.71 -54.37
N ALA A 515 -59.79 -8.44 -55.48
CA ALA A 515 -58.97 -7.99 -56.59
C ALA A 515 -59.53 -6.67 -57.14
N LYS A 516 -58.71 -5.62 -57.19
CA LYS A 516 -59.10 -4.30 -57.73
C LYS A 516 -59.58 -4.36 -59.19
N VAL A 517 -59.24 -5.43 -59.92
CA VAL A 517 -59.66 -5.68 -61.29
C VAL A 517 -60.20 -7.11 -61.36
N ILE A 518 -61.49 -7.23 -61.67
CA ILE A 518 -62.15 -8.52 -61.95
C ILE A 518 -62.31 -8.61 -63.46
N ASN A 519 -61.59 -9.53 -64.10
CA ASN A 519 -61.78 -9.85 -65.52
C ASN A 519 -62.62 -11.13 -65.64
N PRO A 520 -63.95 -11.02 -65.84
CA PRO A 520 -64.79 -12.20 -65.98
C PRO A 520 -64.53 -12.88 -67.33
N ILE A 521 -63.99 -14.10 -67.28
CA ILE A 521 -63.90 -14.97 -68.46
C ILE A 521 -65.24 -15.69 -68.57
N ARG A 522 -65.99 -15.43 -69.65
CA ARG A 522 -67.26 -16.11 -69.96
C ARG A 522 -67.05 -17.10 -71.11
N ALA A 523 -67.63 -18.28 -70.98
CA ALA A 523 -67.72 -19.24 -72.07
C ALA A 523 -68.80 -18.78 -73.07
N ASN A 524 -68.46 -18.69 -74.36
CA ASN A 524 -69.39 -18.30 -75.43
C ASN A 524 -70.17 -19.52 -75.93
N GLU A 525 -71.23 -19.91 -75.22
CA GLU A 525 -72.17 -20.94 -75.70
C GLU A 525 -73.55 -20.31 -75.98
N LYS A 526 -74.02 -20.46 -77.22
CA LYS A 526 -75.37 -20.03 -77.63
C LYS A 526 -76.39 -21.06 -77.11
N HIS A 527 -77.23 -20.67 -76.16
CA HIS A 527 -78.34 -21.49 -75.69
C HIS A 527 -79.43 -21.61 -76.78
N VAL A 528 -79.76 -22.85 -77.16
CA VAL A 528 -80.90 -23.18 -78.03
C VAL A 528 -82.20 -23.13 -77.20
N GLU A 529 -83.20 -22.41 -77.71
CA GLU A 529 -84.54 -22.28 -77.11
C GLU A 529 -85.22 -23.65 -76.93
N ALA A 530 -85.78 -23.86 -75.74
CA ALA A 530 -86.47 -25.10 -75.38
C ALA A 530 -87.83 -25.21 -76.10
N LEU A 531 -88.01 -26.28 -76.88
CA LEU A 531 -89.31 -26.68 -77.44
C LEU A 531 -90.30 -27.06 -76.32
N PRO A 532 -91.60 -26.75 -76.46
CA PRO A 532 -92.61 -27.08 -75.46
C PRO A 532 -92.89 -28.59 -75.43
N LYS A 533 -92.95 -29.18 -74.23
CA LYS A 533 -93.31 -30.60 -74.03
C LYS A 533 -94.83 -30.80 -74.19
N ALA A 534 -95.20 -31.75 -75.05
CA ALA A 534 -96.54 -32.33 -75.12
C ALA A 534 -96.76 -33.39 -74.02
N SER A 535 -98.03 -33.62 -73.73
CA SER A 535 -98.61 -34.46 -72.68
C SER A 535 -98.30 -35.96 -72.80
N GLY A 536 -98.00 -36.59 -71.67
CA GLY A 536 -98.20 -38.02 -71.43
C GLY A 536 -97.18 -38.94 -72.09
N ASP A 537 -96.11 -39.27 -71.36
CA ASP A 537 -95.41 -40.54 -71.57
C ASP A 537 -94.78 -40.98 -70.23
N ASP A 538 -95.36 -42.03 -69.66
CA ASP A 538 -94.84 -42.75 -68.50
C ASP A 538 -93.73 -43.68 -68.97
N HIS A 539 -92.46 -43.32 -68.76
CA HIS A 539 -91.39 -44.31 -68.77
C HIS A 539 -90.30 -44.00 -67.75
N HIS A 540 -90.02 -45.01 -66.92
CA HIS A 540 -88.96 -45.10 -65.92
C HIS A 540 -87.66 -44.42 -66.32
N ASN A 541 -87.16 -43.55 -65.45
CA ASN A 541 -85.74 -43.23 -65.44
C ASN A 541 -85.20 -43.22 -64.01
N SER A 542 -84.37 -44.21 -63.72
CA SER A 542 -83.65 -44.37 -62.45
C SER A 542 -82.93 -43.08 -62.07
N PRO A 543 -83.04 -42.59 -60.82
CA PRO A 543 -82.19 -41.50 -60.37
C PRO A 543 -80.80 -42.09 -60.13
N VAL A 544 -79.96 -42.04 -61.16
CA VAL A 544 -78.52 -42.11 -60.97
C VAL A 544 -78.16 -40.91 -60.10
N SER A 545 -78.07 -41.15 -58.80
CA SER A 545 -77.64 -40.16 -57.82
C SER A 545 -76.20 -39.76 -58.19
N ILE A 546 -76.07 -38.59 -58.82
CA ILE A 546 -74.79 -37.97 -59.19
C ILE A 546 -73.90 -37.85 -57.93
N SER A 547 -74.51 -37.69 -56.76
CA SER A 547 -73.87 -37.75 -55.45
C SER A 547 -73.28 -39.12 -55.10
N ARG A 548 -73.91 -40.25 -55.49
CA ARG A 548 -73.32 -41.60 -55.38
C ARG A 548 -72.15 -41.80 -56.34
N ILE A 549 -72.24 -41.31 -57.57
CA ILE A 549 -71.12 -41.39 -58.54
C ILE A 549 -69.91 -40.57 -58.05
N ALA A 550 -70.13 -39.36 -57.54
CA ALA A 550 -69.06 -38.52 -56.99
C ALA A 550 -68.38 -39.16 -55.77
N ASN A 551 -69.16 -39.79 -54.88
CA ASN A 551 -68.63 -40.51 -53.71
C ASN A 551 -67.88 -41.80 -54.10
N ASN A 552 -68.36 -42.51 -55.12
CA ASN A 552 -67.65 -43.69 -55.64
C ASN A 552 -66.36 -43.31 -56.36
N LEU A 553 -66.31 -42.19 -57.10
CA LEU A 553 -65.08 -41.64 -57.70
C LEU A 553 -64.05 -41.21 -56.65
N LYS A 554 -64.48 -40.61 -55.52
CA LYS A 554 -63.58 -40.28 -54.40
C LYS A 554 -63.01 -41.53 -53.73
N LYS A 555 -63.83 -42.58 -53.56
CA LYS A 555 -63.37 -43.88 -53.03
C LYS A 555 -62.44 -44.60 -54.01
N PHE A 556 -62.69 -44.51 -55.32
CA PHE A 556 -61.81 -45.08 -56.35
C PHE A 556 -60.44 -44.37 -56.43
N LYS A 557 -60.39 -43.06 -56.18
CA LYS A 557 -59.12 -42.30 -56.09
C LYS A 557 -58.33 -42.52 -54.79
N GLN A 558 -58.99 -42.97 -53.72
CA GLN A 558 -58.32 -43.29 -52.43
C GLN A 558 -58.01 -44.78 -52.27
N GLY A 559 -58.42 -45.63 -53.22
CA GLY A 559 -58.14 -47.06 -53.25
C GLY A 559 -57.67 -47.49 -54.63
N GLY A 560 -56.40 -47.22 -54.93
CA GLY A 560 -55.70 -47.74 -56.10
C GLY A 560 -54.20 -47.68 -55.86
N ASN A 561 -53.62 -48.85 -55.56
CA ASN A 561 -52.19 -49.20 -55.38
C ASN A 561 -51.27 -48.19 -54.69
#